data_AF-A0A353N640-F1
#
_entry.id   AF-A0A353N640-F1
#
_cell.length_a   1.000
_cell.length_b   1.000
_cell.length_c   1.000
_cell.angle_alpha   90.00
_cell.angle_beta   90.00
_cell.angle_gamma   90.00
#
_symmetry.space_group_name_H-M   'P 1'
#
loop_
_entity.id
_entity.type
_entity.pdbx_description
1 polymer ?
#
loop_
_entity_poly.entity_id
_entity_poly.type
_entity_poly.pdbx_seq_one_letter_code
_entity_poly.pdbx_strand_id
1 'polypeptide(L)'
;MEKKWHELITREIVGLNLEVPLIDGTKIRYINLDNAATTPPLNRVAKAVELFLPWYSSVHRGFGYKSQLSTEVYRNARQRLMSFFGANPQQYTAVFVKNTSEGLNKLSYRLPVKEQEVLSSWMEHHSNDLPWR
;
A
#
# COMPACT_ATOMS: atom_id res chain seq x y z
N MET A 1 -22.04 -18.70 12.19
CA MET A 1 -20.91 -18.11 12.94
C MET A 1 -20.30 -16.89 12.21
N GLU A 2 -21.06 -16.19 11.36
CA GLU A 2 -20.47 -15.48 10.21
C GLU A 2 -20.47 -13.94 10.26
N LYS A 3 -20.91 -13.33 11.36
CA LYS A 3 -21.12 -11.87 11.41
C LYS A 3 -20.19 -11.06 12.34
N LYS A 4 -19.27 -11.70 13.07
CA LYS A 4 -18.41 -10.95 14.02
C LYS A 4 -17.26 -10.19 13.36
N TRP A 5 -16.72 -10.69 12.24
CA TRP A 5 -15.50 -10.12 11.67
C TRP A 5 -15.76 -8.79 10.93
N HIS A 6 -16.89 -8.64 10.24
CA HIS A 6 -17.20 -7.39 9.55
C HIS A 6 -17.43 -6.24 10.54
N GLU A 7 -18.09 -6.50 11.68
CA GLU A 7 -18.25 -5.50 12.74
C GLU A 7 -16.91 -5.08 13.32
N LEU A 8 -15.99 -6.04 13.50
CA LEU A 8 -14.63 -5.78 13.98
C LEU A 8 -13.84 -4.91 12.98
N ILE A 9 -13.87 -5.23 11.69
CA ILE A 9 -13.14 -4.47 10.67
C ILE A 9 -13.76 -3.08 10.48
N THR A 10 -15.08 -2.99 10.47
CA THR A 10 -15.81 -1.73 10.28
C THR A 10 -15.42 -0.71 11.36
N ARG A 11 -15.28 -1.15 12.63
CA ARG A 11 -14.81 -0.29 13.74
C ARG A 11 -13.36 0.18 13.59
N GLU A 12 -12.56 -0.49 12.77
CA GLU A 12 -11.18 -0.13 12.52
C GLU A 12 -11.03 0.87 11.37
N ILE A 13 -12.08 1.21 10.62
CA ILE A 13 -11.97 2.16 9.50
C ILE A 13 -11.94 3.61 10.03
N VAL A 14 -10.91 4.36 9.67
CA VAL A 14 -10.79 5.79 10.01
C VAL A 14 -11.89 6.58 9.31
N GLY A 15 -12.58 7.46 10.04
CA GLY A 15 -13.56 8.38 9.47
C GLY A 15 -14.91 7.77 9.08
N LEU A 16 -15.19 6.52 9.46
CA LEU A 16 -16.43 5.84 9.07
C LEU A 16 -17.72 6.57 9.53
N ASN A 17 -17.69 7.20 10.70
CA ASN A 17 -18.82 7.96 11.24
C ASN A 17 -18.71 9.47 10.95
N LEU A 18 -17.83 9.86 10.02
CA LEU A 18 -17.65 11.27 9.67
C LEU A 18 -18.91 11.78 8.97
N GLU A 19 -19.43 12.88 9.48
CA GLU A 19 -20.53 13.59 8.86
C GLU A 19 -19.99 14.67 7.92
N VAL A 20 -20.60 14.75 6.73
CA VAL A 20 -20.28 15.77 5.73
C VAL A 20 -21.46 16.74 5.60
N PRO A 21 -21.19 18.04 5.37
CA PRO A 21 -22.24 19.02 5.14
C PRO A 21 -22.89 18.81 3.77
N LEU A 22 -24.21 19.04 3.72
CA LEU A 22 -25.01 19.12 2.50
C LEU A 22 -25.25 20.59 2.14
N ILE A 23 -25.70 20.81 0.90
CA ILE A 23 -25.95 22.16 0.37
C ILE A 23 -27.08 22.90 1.12
N ASP A 24 -28.00 22.18 1.74
CA ASP A 24 -29.09 22.71 2.56
C ASP A 24 -28.66 23.05 4.00
N GLY A 25 -27.37 22.89 4.33
CA GLY A 25 -26.81 23.13 5.66
C GLY A 25 -26.98 21.97 6.64
N THR A 26 -27.68 20.90 6.26
CA THR A 26 -27.75 19.68 7.08
C THR A 26 -26.46 18.87 6.97
N LYS A 27 -26.33 17.83 7.80
CA LYS A 27 -25.20 16.91 7.76
C LYS A 27 -25.69 15.48 7.63
N ILE A 28 -24.92 14.66 6.92
CA ILE A 28 -25.17 13.22 6.79
C ILE A 28 -23.86 12.45 6.93
N ARG A 29 -23.93 11.22 7.45
CA ARG A 29 -22.80 10.31 7.45
C ARG A 29 -22.33 10.06 6.01
N TYR A 30 -21.04 10.30 5.76
CA TYR A 30 -20.42 10.01 4.48
C TYR A 30 -20.33 8.50 4.23
N ILE A 31 -20.68 8.05 3.02
CA ILE A 31 -20.55 6.67 2.59
C ILE A 31 -19.57 6.61 1.42
N ASN A 32 -18.39 6.04 1.65
CA ASN A 32 -17.39 5.87 0.59
C ASN A 32 -17.75 4.71 -0.34
N LEU A 33 -18.21 5.02 -1.55
CA LEU A 33 -18.46 4.04 -2.62
C LEU A 33 -17.34 4.00 -3.66
N ASP A 34 -16.18 4.61 -3.39
CA ASP A 34 -15.05 4.73 -4.32
C ASP A 34 -13.79 3.99 -3.83
N ASN A 35 -13.98 2.84 -3.19
CA ASN A 35 -12.86 2.04 -2.66
C ASN A 35 -11.95 1.45 -3.74
N ALA A 36 -12.43 1.37 -4.99
CA ALA A 36 -11.63 0.93 -6.13
C ALA A 36 -10.56 1.96 -6.52
N ALA A 37 -10.80 3.26 -6.29
CA ALA A 37 -9.80 4.30 -6.48
C ALA A 37 -8.85 4.41 -5.28
N THR A 38 -9.38 4.46 -4.06
CA THR A 38 -8.58 4.44 -2.82
C THR A 38 -9.39 4.02 -1.60
N THR A 39 -8.76 3.33 -0.66
CA THR A 39 -9.40 2.87 0.57
C THR A 39 -9.08 3.80 1.76
N PRO A 40 -10.03 4.06 2.66
CA PRO A 40 -9.72 4.70 3.94
C PRO A 40 -8.73 3.84 4.74
N PRO A 41 -7.81 4.45 5.50
CA PRO A 41 -6.86 3.70 6.32
C PRO A 41 -7.59 3.05 7.50
N LEU A 42 -6.96 1.99 8.04
CA LEU A 42 -7.37 1.42 9.32
C LEU A 42 -6.74 2.21 10.49
N ASN A 43 -7.46 2.35 11.59
CA ASN A 43 -7.02 3.00 12.83
C ASN A 43 -5.69 2.44 13.32
N ARG A 44 -5.50 1.10 13.24
CA ARG A 44 -4.21 0.46 13.55
C ARG A 44 -3.06 0.92 12.67
N VAL A 45 -3.30 1.15 11.38
CA VAL A 45 -2.26 1.63 10.44
C VAL A 45 -1.91 3.07 10.77
N ALA A 46 -2.91 3.95 10.92
CA ALA A 46 -2.70 5.34 11.29
C ALA A 46 -1.92 5.46 12.61
N LYS A 47 -2.34 4.71 13.64
CA LYS A 47 -1.68 4.68 14.94
C LYS A 47 -0.26 4.11 14.88
N ALA A 48 -0.01 3.08 14.07
CA ALA A 48 1.34 2.53 13.90
C ALA A 48 2.29 3.56 13.28
N VAL A 49 1.82 4.33 12.29
CA VAL A 49 2.59 5.43 11.71
C VAL A 49 2.87 6.50 12.75
N GLU A 50 1.84 7.01 13.45
CA GLU A 50 1.99 8.03 14.49
C GLU A 50 2.98 7.62 15.58
N LEU A 51 2.87 6.39 16.08
CA LEU A 51 3.76 5.87 17.12
C LEU A 51 5.20 5.72 16.64
N PHE A 52 5.42 5.48 15.35
CA PHE A 52 6.75 5.31 14.78
C PHE A 52 7.43 6.64 14.42
N LEU A 53 6.66 7.69 14.09
CA LEU A 53 7.21 9.00 13.66
C LEU A 53 8.31 9.56 14.57
N PRO A 54 8.22 9.53 15.92
CA PRO A 54 9.29 10.02 16.80
C PRO A 54 10.62 9.25 16.68
N TRP A 55 10.58 8.01 16.18
CA TRP A 55 11.72 7.13 16.00
C TRP A 55 12.32 7.19 14.60
N TYR A 56 11.66 7.90 13.66
CA TYR A 56 12.07 7.99 12.28
C TYR A 56 13.52 8.46 12.13
N SER A 57 14.30 7.69 11.36
CA SER A 57 15.68 7.99 11.03
C SER A 57 16.06 7.31 9.71
N SER A 58 17.27 7.59 9.22
CA SER A 58 17.78 7.02 7.98
C SER A 58 17.93 5.49 8.11
N VAL A 59 17.48 4.77 7.07
CA VAL A 59 17.60 3.30 6.99
C VAL A 59 18.98 2.95 6.41
N HIS A 60 19.70 2.01 7.01
CA HIS A 60 21.03 1.53 6.60
C HIS A 60 22.14 2.60 6.52
N ARG A 61 21.97 3.77 7.13
CA ARG A 61 22.92 4.90 6.99
C ARG A 61 23.51 5.42 8.30
N GLY A 62 23.27 4.75 9.42
CA GLY A 62 23.79 5.18 10.71
C GLY A 62 23.94 4.04 11.71
N PHE A 63 24.83 4.25 12.67
CA PHE A 63 25.05 3.34 13.80
C PHE A 63 24.26 3.74 15.06
N GLY A 64 23.57 4.89 15.03
CA GLY A 64 22.72 5.34 16.13
C GLY A 64 21.44 4.51 16.26
N TYR A 65 20.91 4.43 17.48
CA TYR A 65 19.77 3.58 17.83
C TYR A 65 18.55 3.76 16.91
N LYS A 66 18.15 5.01 16.64
CA LYS A 66 16.99 5.27 15.75
C LYS A 66 17.20 4.78 14.31
N SER A 67 18.43 4.85 13.79
CA SER A 67 18.77 4.38 12.44
C SER A 67 18.72 2.85 12.38
N GLN A 68 19.25 2.16 13.40
CA GLN A 68 19.17 0.71 13.52
C GLN A 68 17.71 0.25 13.66
N LEU A 69 16.92 0.91 14.51
CA LEU A 69 15.49 0.62 14.68
C LEU A 69 14.71 0.83 13.38
N SER A 70 14.93 1.94 12.66
CA SER A 70 14.28 2.19 11.36
C SER A 70 14.64 1.13 10.32
N THR A 71 15.89 0.67 10.34
CA THR A 71 16.37 -0.41 9.49
C THR A 71 15.68 -1.74 9.82
N GLU A 72 15.51 -2.04 11.10
CA GLU A 72 14.81 -3.24 11.58
C GLU A 72 13.34 -3.23 11.16
N VAL A 73 12.64 -2.12 11.39
CA VAL A 73 11.23 -1.95 10.99
C VAL A 73 11.07 -2.12 9.48
N TYR A 74 11.96 -1.53 8.68
CA TYR A 74 11.92 -1.66 7.22
C TYR A 74 12.16 -3.10 6.75
N ARG A 75 13.09 -3.83 7.39
CA ARG A 75 13.34 -5.25 7.09
C ARG A 75 12.15 -6.13 7.45
N ASN A 76 11.54 -5.90 8.61
CA ASN A 76 10.36 -6.62 9.07
C ASN A 76 9.15 -6.35 8.17
N ALA A 77 8.97 -5.11 7.70
CA ALA A 77 7.95 -4.79 6.70
C ALA A 77 8.15 -5.59 5.40
N ARG A 78 9.39 -5.71 4.93
CA ARG A 78 9.73 -6.53 3.75
C ARG A 78 9.36 -7.99 3.96
N GLN A 79 9.73 -8.59 5.09
CA GLN A 79 9.42 -9.99 5.41
C GLN A 79 7.91 -10.24 5.49
N ARG A 80 7.15 -9.32 6.09
CA ARG A 80 5.69 -9.41 6.17
C ARG A 80 5.04 -9.37 4.79
N LEU A 81 5.52 -8.51 3.88
CA LEU A 81 5.03 -8.49 2.49
C LEU A 81 5.32 -9.80 1.76
N MET A 82 6.54 -10.32 1.88
CA MET A 82 6.91 -11.60 1.27
C MET A 82 6.02 -12.73 1.77
N SER A 83 5.80 -12.80 3.09
CA SER A 83 4.92 -13.79 3.72
C SER A 83 3.46 -13.64 3.27
N PHE A 84 2.95 -12.41 3.17
CA PHE A 84 1.58 -12.13 2.71
C PHE A 84 1.31 -12.69 1.30
N PHE A 85 2.29 -12.58 0.40
CA PHE A 85 2.20 -13.12 -0.97
C PHE A 85 2.66 -14.58 -1.09
N GLY A 86 3.04 -15.24 0.02
CA GLY A 86 3.61 -16.60 -0.03
C GLY A 86 4.94 -16.69 -0.79
N ALA A 87 5.66 -15.58 -0.93
CA ALA A 87 6.89 -15.49 -1.71
C ALA A 87 8.08 -16.03 -0.90
N ASN A 88 8.70 -17.11 -1.41
CA ASN A 88 9.90 -17.69 -0.79
C ASN A 88 11.10 -16.73 -0.89
N PRO A 89 11.74 -16.32 0.22
CA PRO A 89 12.86 -15.38 0.21
C PRO A 89 14.15 -15.91 -0.44
N GLN A 90 14.27 -17.22 -0.70
CA GLN A 90 15.36 -17.79 -1.49
C GLN A 90 15.20 -17.56 -3.00
N GLN A 91 13.97 -17.34 -3.47
CA GLN A 91 13.64 -17.19 -4.90
C GLN A 91 13.23 -15.76 -5.26
N TYR A 92 12.57 -15.08 -4.32
CA TYR A 92 11.93 -13.79 -4.56
C TYR A 92 12.50 -12.72 -3.63
N THR A 93 12.40 -11.47 -4.07
CA THR A 93 12.65 -10.30 -3.24
C THR A 93 11.53 -9.29 -3.44
N ALA A 94 11.08 -8.65 -2.37
CA ALA A 94 10.15 -7.53 -2.48
C ALA A 94 10.96 -6.28 -2.81
N VAL A 95 10.48 -5.45 -3.75
CA VAL A 95 11.07 -4.14 -4.06
C VAL A 95 10.04 -3.07 -3.72
N PHE A 96 10.40 -2.16 -2.81
CA PHE A 96 9.52 -1.06 -2.46
C PHE A 96 9.54 0.00 -3.55
N VAL A 97 8.36 0.40 -4.00
CA VAL A 97 8.10 1.46 -4.98
C VAL A 97 7.00 2.38 -4.43
N LYS A 98 6.83 3.56 -5.02
CA LYS A 98 5.83 4.56 -4.62
C LYS A 98 4.41 4.08 -4.89
N ASN A 99 4.18 3.39 -6.00
CA ASN A 99 2.89 2.86 -6.43
C ASN A 99 3.06 1.81 -7.55
N THR A 100 1.96 1.18 -7.96
CA THR A 100 1.92 0.19 -9.04
C THR A 100 2.46 0.74 -10.36
N SER A 101 2.08 1.98 -10.72
CA SER A 101 2.56 2.63 -11.95
C SER A 101 4.09 2.74 -12.01
N GLU A 102 4.73 3.15 -10.92
CA GLU A 102 6.20 3.21 -10.85
C GLU A 102 6.81 1.81 -10.94
N GLY A 103 6.22 0.82 -10.28
CA GLY A 103 6.68 -0.58 -10.34
C GLY A 103 6.71 -1.11 -11.77
N LEU A 104 5.61 -0.95 -12.50
CA LEU A 104 5.47 -1.41 -13.89
C LEU A 104 6.41 -0.67 -14.84
N ASN A 105 6.54 0.66 -14.68
CA ASN A 105 7.53 1.43 -15.42
C ASN A 105 8.95 0.91 -15.16
N LYS A 106 9.35 0.72 -13.89
CA LYS A 106 10.69 0.20 -13.58
C LYS A 106 10.95 -1.15 -14.23
N LEU A 107 9.94 -2.02 -14.30
CA LEU A 107 10.03 -3.33 -14.93
C LEU A 107 10.23 -3.20 -16.45
N SER A 108 9.41 -2.40 -17.14
CA SER A 108 9.51 -2.17 -18.58
C SER A 108 10.90 -1.68 -19.02
N TYR A 109 11.52 -0.78 -18.26
CA TYR A 109 12.86 -0.26 -18.56
C TYR A 109 14.01 -1.24 -18.27
N ARG A 110 13.77 -2.34 -17.53
CA ARG A 110 14.80 -3.28 -17.10
C ARG A 110 14.72 -4.63 -17.81
N LEU A 111 13.55 -4.99 -18.31
CA LEU A 111 13.40 -6.19 -19.12
C LEU A 111 13.86 -5.91 -20.57
N PRO A 112 14.58 -6.84 -21.21
CA PRO A 112 15.06 -6.68 -22.58
C PRO A 112 13.95 -6.98 -23.60
N VAL A 113 12.85 -6.22 -23.56
CA VAL A 113 11.65 -6.47 -24.38
C VAL A 113 11.69 -5.87 -25.79
N LYS A 114 12.73 -5.10 -26.13
CA LYS A 114 12.81 -4.38 -27.42
C LYS A 114 12.74 -5.27 -28.67
N GLU A 115 13.17 -6.52 -28.55
CA GLU A 115 13.16 -7.51 -29.65
C GLU A 115 12.13 -8.61 -29.41
N GLN A 116 11.22 -8.41 -28.46
CA GLN A 116 10.22 -9.40 -28.05
C GLN A 116 8.81 -8.84 -28.14
N GLU A 117 7.83 -9.74 -28.22
CA GLU A 117 6.42 -9.38 -28.15
C GLU A 117 5.95 -9.38 -26.70
N VAL A 118 5.22 -8.34 -26.30
CA VAL A 118 4.57 -8.25 -24.99
C VAL A 118 3.09 -8.56 -25.17
N LEU A 119 2.63 -9.66 -24.56
CA LEU A 119 1.22 -10.03 -24.55
C LEU A 119 0.46 -9.20 -23.50
N SER A 120 -0.67 -8.62 -23.89
CA SER A 120 -1.51 -7.77 -23.04
C SER A 120 -2.99 -8.07 -23.26
N SER A 121 -3.85 -7.48 -22.42
CA SER A 121 -5.31 -7.59 -22.52
C SER A 121 -5.97 -6.24 -22.84
N TRP A 122 -7.19 -6.27 -23.37
CA TRP A 122 -7.98 -5.06 -23.61
C TRP A 122 -8.52 -4.43 -22.32
N MET A 123 -8.39 -5.12 -21.19
CA MET A 123 -8.88 -4.69 -19.87
C MET A 123 -7.79 -4.05 -19.01
N GLU A 124 -6.56 -3.94 -19.52
CA GLU A 124 -5.46 -3.40 -18.72
C GLU A 124 -5.72 -1.94 -18.31
N HIS A 125 -5.43 -1.64 -17.05
CA HIS A 125 -5.33 -0.26 -16.61
C HIS A 125 -4.16 0.43 -17.32
N HIS A 126 -4.27 1.72 -17.63
CA HIS A 126 -3.22 2.46 -18.35
C HIS A 126 -1.82 2.34 -17.72
N SER A 127 -1.74 2.23 -16.39
CA SER A 127 -0.47 1.97 -15.68
C SER A 127 0.26 0.70 -16.12
N ASN A 128 -0.47 -0.30 -16.62
CA ASN A 128 0.07 -1.57 -17.11
C ASN A 128 0.05 -1.69 -18.64
N ASP A 129 -0.56 -0.77 -19.38
CA ASP A 129 -0.55 -0.79 -20.85
C ASP A 129 0.53 0.14 -21.41
N LEU A 130 0.55 1.40 -20.96
CA LEU A 130 1.46 2.43 -21.50
C LEU A 130 2.96 2.11 -21.38
N PRO A 131 3.48 1.45 -20.33
CA PRO A 131 4.91 1.20 -20.21
C PRO A 131 5.49 0.25 -21.28
N TRP A 132 4.64 -0.51 -21.98
CA TRP A 132 5.06 -1.55 -22.94
C TRP A 132 4.92 -1.11 -24.40
N ARG A 133 4.44 0.10 -24.64
CA ARG A 133 4.27 0.69 -25.96
C ARG A 133 5.50 1.49 -26.41
#